data_AF-A0A1X7HD90-F1
#
_entry.id   AF-A0A1X7HD90-F1
#
_cell.length_a   1.000
_cell.length_b   1.000
_cell.length_c   1.000
_cell.angle_alpha   90.00
_cell.angle_beta   90.00
_cell.angle_gamma   90.00
#
_symmetry.space_group_name_H-M   'P 1'
#
loop_
_entity.id
_entity.type
_entity.pdbx_description
1 polymer ?
#
loop_
_entity_poly.entity_id
_entity_poly.type
_entity_poly.pdbx_seq_one_letter_code
_entity_poly.pdbx_strand_id
1 'polypeptide(L)' 'MASEPKTERIQMLMEPSLRRAIREWRFANQVDTEGEAIRRLIQIALEVEAEKKPS' A
#
# COMPACT_ATOMS: atom_id res chain seq x y z
N MET A 1 -8.79 17.85 -23.41
CA MET A 1 -8.64 17.64 -21.96
C MET A 1 -7.57 16.57 -21.80
N ALA A 2 -6.44 16.88 -21.16
CA ALA A 2 -5.38 15.89 -20.98
C ALA A 2 -5.89 14.76 -20.08
N SER A 3 -5.88 13.53 -20.58
CA SER A 3 -6.24 12.35 -19.82
C SER A 3 -5.26 12.16 -18.67
N GLU A 4 -5.78 11.94 -17.47
CA GLU A 4 -4.99 11.69 -16.26
C GLU A 4 -4.07 10.47 -16.47
N PRO A 5 -2.79 10.54 -16.06
CA PRO A 5 -1.90 9.39 -16.14
C PRO A 5 -2.48 8.24 -15.32
N LYS A 6 -2.48 7.02 -15.89
CA LYS A 6 -3.04 5.81 -15.24
C LYS A 6 -2.40 5.48 -13.89
N THR A 7 -1.18 5.97 -13.62
CA THR A 7 -0.43 5.74 -12.40
C THR A 7 0.54 6.89 -12.13
N GLU A 8 0.68 7.27 -10.87
CA GLU A 8 1.70 8.20 -10.40
C GLU A 8 2.80 7.48 -9.60
N ARG A 9 4.05 7.98 -9.69
CA ARG A 9 5.17 7.46 -8.90
C ARG A 9 5.27 8.23 -7.59
N ILE A 10 5.16 7.53 -6.48
CA ILE A 10 5.35 8.09 -5.14
C ILE A 10 6.78 7.78 -4.68
N GLN A 11 7.55 8.82 -4.33
CA GLN A 11 8.82 8.69 -3.63
C GLN A 11 8.59 9.11 -2.18
N MET A 12 8.81 8.19 -1.25
CA MET A 12 8.65 8.46 0.18
C MET A 12 9.86 7.96 0.98
N LEU A 13 10.17 8.69 2.05
CA LEU A 13 11.05 8.20 3.09
C LEU A 13 10.22 7.38 4.09
N MET A 14 10.80 6.29 4.58
CA MET A 14 10.17 5.44 5.59
C MET A 14 11.25 4.79 6.45
N GLU A 15 10.88 4.42 7.67
CA GLU A 15 11.72 3.71 8.59
C GLU A 15 12.14 2.34 8.01
N PRO A 16 13.39 1.89 8.22
CA PRO A 16 13.84 0.58 7.76
C PRO A 16 12.99 -0.58 8.32
N SER A 17 12.50 -0.45 9.55
CA SER A 17 11.63 -1.42 10.20
C SER A 17 10.29 -1.56 9.48
N LEU A 18 9.67 -0.44 9.07
CA LEU A 18 8.42 -0.45 8.32
C LEU A 18 8.60 -1.11 6.96
N ARG A 19 9.68 -0.77 6.25
CA ARG A 19 10.00 -1.41 4.97
C ARG A 19 10.22 -2.92 5.11
N ARG A 20 10.86 -3.35 6.20
CA ARG A 20 11.03 -4.78 6.51
C ARG A 20 9.70 -5.47 6.74
N ALA A 21 8.79 -4.88 7.52
CA ALA A 21 7.46 -5.44 7.76
C ALA A 21 6.65 -5.60 6.46
N ILE A 22 6.72 -4.61 5.55
CA ILE A 22 6.09 -4.70 4.22
C ILE A 22 6.64 -5.89 3.42
N ARG A 23 7.95 -6.11 3.47
CA ARG A 23 8.60 -7.24 2.77
C ARG A 23 8.18 -8.58 3.37
N GLU A 24 8.16 -8.70 4.69
CA GLU A 24 7.74 -9.92 5.39
C GLU A 24 6.29 -10.25 5.03
N TRP A 25 5.39 -9.26 5.07
CA TRP A 25 4.00 -9.42 4.63
C TRP A 25 3.92 -9.82 3.15
N ARG A 26 4.70 -9.19 2.26
CA ARG A 26 4.78 -9.53 0.83
C ARG A 26 5.15 -11.00 0.63
N PHE A 27 6.17 -11.50 1.33
CA PHE A 27 6.61 -12.90 1.22
C PHE A 27 5.54 -13.86 1.75
N ALA A 28 4.93 -13.56 2.90
CA ALA A 28 3.88 -14.39 3.47
C ALA A 28 2.63 -14.48 2.58
N ASN A 29 2.32 -13.41 1.84
CA ASN A 29 1.14 -13.33 0.96
C ASN A 29 1.47 -13.57 -0.53
N GLN A 30 2.69 -14.03 -0.85
CA GLN A 30 3.14 -14.33 -2.21
C GLN A 30 2.91 -13.18 -3.21
N VAL A 31 3.15 -11.93 -2.79
CA VAL A 31 2.96 -10.74 -3.63
C VAL A 31 4.23 -10.43 -4.42
N ASP A 32 4.09 -10.19 -5.71
CA ASP A 32 5.25 -10.14 -6.62
C ASP A 32 6.13 -8.92 -6.43
N THR A 33 5.55 -7.74 -6.15
CA THR A 33 6.32 -6.48 -6.08
C THR A 33 6.10 -5.73 -4.76
N GLU A 34 7.11 -4.97 -4.33
CA GLU A 34 7.01 -4.09 -3.15
C GLU A 34 5.91 -3.03 -3.36
N GLY A 35 5.77 -2.49 -4.58
CA GLY A 35 4.72 -1.53 -4.92
C GLY A 35 3.32 -2.12 -4.87
N GLU A 36 3.13 -3.37 -5.29
CA GLU A 36 1.84 -4.06 -5.14
C GLU A 36 1.53 -4.35 -3.68
N ALA A 37 2.52 -4.77 -2.90
CA ALA A 37 2.34 -5.00 -1.47
C ALA A 37 1.88 -3.74 -0.75
N ILE A 38 2.53 -2.59 -1.04
CA ILE A 38 2.14 -1.29 -0.48
C ILE A 38 0.69 -0.94 -0.87
N ARG A 39 0.31 -1.09 -2.16
CA ARG A 39 -1.07 -0.77 -2.60
C ARG A 39 -2.10 -1.62 -1.87
N ARG A 40 -1.89 -2.94 -1.75
CA ARG A 40 -2.82 -3.83 -1.06
C ARG A 40 -2.93 -3.49 0.43
N LEU A 41 -1.80 -3.25 1.09
CA LEU A 41 -1.80 -2.85 2.51
C LEU A 41 -2.55 -1.54 2.74
N ILE A 42 -2.38 -0.55 1.85
CA ILE A 42 -3.12 0.72 1.93
C ILE A 42 -4.62 0.48 1.72
N GLN A 43 -5.02 -0.32 0.73
CA GLN A 43 -6.42 -0.65 0.49
C GLN A 43 -7.08 -1.33 1.69
N ILE A 44 -6.41 -2.35 2.26
CA ILE A 44 -6.87 -3.03 3.48
C ILE A 44 -7.06 -2.01 4.62
N ALA A 45 -6.10 -1.11 4.82
CA ALA A 45 -6.20 -0.10 5.88
C ALA A 45 -7.37 0.87 5.64
N LEU A 46 -7.57 1.31 4.39
CA LEU A 46 -8.69 2.20 4.03
C LEU A 46 -10.05 1.52 4.22
N GLU A 47 -10.16 0.24 3.88
CA GLU A 47 -11.37 -0.56 4.10
C GLU A 47 -11.66 -0.70 5.60
N VAL A 48 -10.67 -1.07 6.41
CA VAL A 48 -10.80 -1.17 7.87
C VAL A 48 -11.20 0.17 8.49
N GLU A 49 -10.63 1.29 8.03
CA GLU A 49 -10.99 2.62 8.52
C GLU A 49 -12.39 3.05 8.06
N ALA A 50 -12.82 2.67 6.86
CA ALA A 50 -14.17 2.91 6.38
C ALA A 50 -15.20 2.15 7.21
N GLU A 51 -14.93 0.88 7.57
CA GLU A 51 -15.79 0.07 8.43
C GLU A 51 -15.89 0.61 9.86
N LYS A 52 -14.85 1.28 10.36
CA LYS A 52 -14.86 1.92 11.70
C LYS A 52 -15.75 3.16 11.79
N LYS A 53 -16.23 3.73 10.68
CA LYS A 53 -17.24 4.80 10.67
C LYS A 53 -18.59 4.24 10.20
N PRO A 54 -19.59 4.20 11.10
CA PRO A 54 -20.33 5.43 11.32
C PRO A 54 -20.53 5.73 12.82
N SER A 55 -19.97 6.84 13.28
CA SER A 55 -20.39 7.57 14.48
C SER A 55 -20.32 9.06 14.20
#